data_AF-A0AAD6Q3Q5-F1
#
_entry.id   AF-A0AAD6Q3Q5-F1
#
_cell.length_a   1.000
_cell.length_b   1.000
_cell.length_c   1.000
_cell.angle_alpha   90.00
_cell.angle_beta   90.00
_cell.angle_gamma   90.00
#
_symmetry.space_group_name_H-M   'P 1'
#
loop_
_entity.id
_entity.type
_entity.pdbx_description
1 polymer ?
#
loop_
_entity_poly.entity_id
_entity_poly.type
_entity_poly.pdbx_seq_one_letter_code
_entity_poly.pdbx_strand_id
1 'polypeptide(L)'
;MKVKKKGKVHPPPPPSSKSPDKDPDTVLKLLPVTILALALSLPNQDREVLAYLIARSIFITTTTNPSSLVTQHPKNKCQTKTAPTTANKNGKYCGQEVPLFQCGCFDCYIRFWYRWDSSPNRDFIHQVIEAFDEHLVQSIECPKKHKRRKKKGKVLMMDHFESDNKPEKSVPEAECEVMVVQENLESGEIERTEVVEVVGCGELTGNLEMEVMTVHASGYNNNHKGLARKVLPAIVGLLNSRLWSNLWSRGINREGLIFWGKSLIFIWHIDMWRPFFQPYHLIIVQDGDPSKNILVPDGFDCELYNRNDVNRVLGPKSSCISFKDSACRCFGFLVSKKKYIFTIDDDCFVGKDPSGKEINALAQHIQNLLTPSTPFFFNTLYDPFREGVDFVRGYPFSLRGGVPTAISHGLWLNIPDYDAPTQLVKPLERNTRYVDAVLTIPKGTLFPMCGMNLAFDRELIGPAMYFGLMGDGQPIGRYDDMWAGWCAKVICDHLSLGVKTGLPYIWHSKASNPFVNLKKEYKGIYWQEDIIPFFQSVVLPKDCTTVQQCYLELSKLVKEKLSPVDPYFNKLGDAMVTWIEAWDLLNSPAQEPAAPVDGVKKN
;
A
#
# COMPACT_ATOMS: atom_id res chain seq x y z
N MET A 1 -83.34 9.74 35.61
CA MET A 1 -83.32 8.51 34.77
C MET A 1 -81.93 8.29 34.18
N LYS A 2 -81.53 7.03 33.91
CA LYS A 2 -80.39 6.60 33.06
C LYS A 2 -79.01 7.23 33.31
N VAL A 3 -78.20 6.57 34.16
CA VAL A 3 -76.73 6.65 34.12
C VAL A 3 -76.22 6.07 32.78
N LYS A 4 -75.24 6.72 32.13
CA LYS A 4 -74.47 6.14 31.01
C LYS A 4 -73.05 5.78 31.48
N LYS A 5 -72.55 4.62 31.07
CA LYS A 5 -71.25 4.06 31.51
C LYS A 5 -70.07 4.75 30.81
N LYS A 6 -68.92 4.83 31.49
CA LYS A 6 -67.64 5.28 30.91
C LYS A 6 -67.18 4.31 29.81
N GLY A 7 -66.78 4.83 28.65
CA GLY A 7 -65.98 4.09 27.69
C GLY A 7 -64.50 4.11 28.08
N LYS A 8 -63.78 2.98 27.91
CA LYS A 8 -62.31 2.96 28.00
C LYS A 8 -61.73 3.44 26.67
N VAL A 9 -60.89 4.46 26.69
CA VAL A 9 -60.03 4.82 25.56
C VAL A 9 -58.74 4.00 25.71
N HIS A 10 -58.37 3.24 24.68
CA HIS A 10 -57.06 2.61 24.61
C HIS A 10 -56.03 3.63 24.08
N PRO A 11 -54.81 3.70 24.65
CA PRO A 11 -53.72 4.43 24.03
C PRO A 11 -53.33 3.74 22.70
N PRO A 12 -52.81 4.48 21.71
CA PRO A 12 -52.26 3.88 20.49
C PRO A 12 -51.04 3.01 20.83
N PRO A 13 -50.77 1.95 20.05
CA PRO A 13 -49.56 1.14 20.24
C PRO A 13 -48.29 1.99 19.97
N PRO A 14 -47.19 1.74 20.72
CA PRO A 14 -45.92 2.41 20.43
C PRO A 14 -45.39 2.01 19.05
N PRO A 15 -44.66 2.90 18.36
CA PRO A 15 -44.06 2.58 17.06
C PRO A 15 -43.07 1.42 17.21
N SER A 16 -43.18 0.40 16.36
CA SER A 16 -42.34 -0.80 16.46
C SER A 16 -40.89 -0.50 16.10
N SER A 17 -40.00 -0.52 17.10
CA SER A 17 -38.54 -0.37 16.95
C SER A 17 -37.91 -1.60 16.28
N LYS A 18 -38.11 -1.74 14.98
CA LYS A 18 -37.35 -2.70 14.16
C LYS A 18 -35.93 -2.15 13.93
N SER A 19 -34.99 -2.61 14.74
CA SER A 19 -33.54 -2.58 14.43
C SER A 19 -33.31 -3.16 13.03
N PRO A 20 -32.74 -2.42 12.06
CA PRO A 20 -32.63 -2.87 10.66
C PRO A 20 -31.63 -4.03 10.44
N ASP A 21 -30.84 -4.38 11.44
CA ASP A 21 -29.55 -5.06 11.30
C ASP A 21 -29.62 -6.59 11.54
N LYS A 22 -30.80 -7.19 11.36
CA LYS A 22 -31.07 -8.59 11.74
C LYS A 22 -30.88 -9.61 10.63
N ASP A 23 -30.94 -9.21 9.37
CA ASP A 23 -30.82 -10.09 8.22
C ASP A 23 -30.23 -9.35 7.00
N PRO A 24 -29.50 -10.05 6.10
CA PRO A 24 -28.87 -9.44 4.93
C PRO A 24 -29.84 -8.67 4.05
N ASP A 25 -31.02 -9.24 3.78
CA ASP A 25 -31.99 -8.62 2.88
C ASP A 25 -32.58 -7.33 3.47
N THR A 26 -32.64 -7.15 4.80
CA THR A 26 -33.10 -5.89 5.42
C THR A 26 -32.01 -4.82 5.38
N VAL A 27 -30.74 -5.20 5.51
CA VAL A 27 -29.61 -4.28 5.32
C VAL A 27 -29.50 -3.86 3.85
N LEU A 28 -29.65 -4.77 2.90
CA LEU A 28 -29.66 -4.42 1.47
C LEU A 28 -30.85 -3.52 1.09
N LYS A 29 -32.00 -3.59 1.79
CA LYS A 29 -33.11 -2.65 1.59
C LYS A 29 -32.82 -1.21 2.06
N LEU A 30 -31.66 -0.96 2.68
CA LEU A 30 -31.13 0.39 2.92
C LEU A 30 -30.44 0.97 1.66
N LEU A 31 -30.10 0.13 0.68
CA LEU A 31 -29.53 0.56 -0.59
C LEU A 31 -30.57 1.34 -1.43
N PRO A 32 -30.15 2.39 -2.16
CA PRO A 32 -30.98 3.05 -3.17
C PRO A 32 -31.43 2.09 -4.27
N VAL A 33 -32.60 2.32 -4.88
CA VAL A 33 -33.20 1.41 -5.88
C VAL A 33 -32.23 1.01 -7.01
N THR A 34 -31.37 1.93 -7.48
CA THR A 34 -30.35 1.66 -8.50
C THR A 34 -29.20 0.78 -8.00
N ILE A 35 -28.78 0.96 -6.75
CA ILE A 35 -27.66 0.23 -6.14
C ILE A 35 -28.14 -1.12 -5.61
N LEU A 36 -29.37 -1.18 -5.09
CA LEU A 36 -30.08 -2.41 -4.76
C LEU A 36 -30.25 -3.31 -5.98
N ALA A 37 -30.48 -2.76 -7.18
CA ALA A 37 -30.54 -3.56 -8.40
C ALA A 37 -29.19 -4.23 -8.73
N LEU A 38 -28.06 -3.53 -8.53
CA LEU A 38 -26.71 -4.07 -8.69
C LEU A 38 -26.38 -5.09 -7.60
N ALA A 39 -26.73 -4.79 -6.35
CA ALA A 39 -26.58 -5.72 -5.24
C ALA A 39 -27.42 -7.00 -5.42
N LEU A 40 -28.61 -6.91 -6.04
CA LEU A 40 -29.46 -8.07 -6.30
C LEU A 40 -28.97 -8.95 -7.46
N SER A 41 -28.11 -8.46 -8.36
CA SER A 41 -27.47 -9.31 -9.37
C SER A 41 -26.28 -10.12 -8.83
N LEU A 42 -25.84 -9.89 -7.59
CA LEU A 42 -24.85 -10.74 -6.92
C LEU A 42 -25.46 -12.10 -6.49
N PRO A 43 -24.65 -13.18 -6.51
CA PRO A 43 -24.97 -14.44 -5.84
C PRO A 43 -25.33 -14.27 -4.36
N ASN A 44 -26.15 -15.17 -3.81
CA ASN A 44 -26.63 -15.09 -2.42
C ASN A 44 -25.50 -14.97 -1.38
N GLN A 45 -24.36 -15.65 -1.60
CA GLN A 45 -23.20 -15.61 -0.70
C GLN A 45 -22.47 -14.25 -0.74
N ASP A 46 -22.40 -13.62 -1.91
CA ASP A 46 -21.81 -12.29 -2.11
C ASP A 46 -22.75 -11.19 -1.59
N ARG A 47 -24.07 -11.39 -1.71
CA ARG A 47 -25.07 -10.50 -1.08
C ARG A 47 -24.97 -10.50 0.43
N GLU A 48 -24.74 -11.65 1.05
CA GLU A 48 -24.50 -11.73 2.50
C GLU A 48 -23.21 -11.01 2.91
N VAL A 49 -22.13 -11.17 2.13
CA VAL A 49 -20.85 -10.46 2.32
C VAL A 49 -21.03 -8.94 2.21
N LEU A 50 -21.61 -8.46 1.11
CA LEU A 50 -21.91 -7.05 0.87
C LEU A 50 -22.75 -6.46 2.01
N ALA A 51 -23.84 -7.15 2.38
CA ALA A 51 -24.71 -6.74 3.47
C ALA A 51 -24.00 -6.71 4.82
N TYR A 52 -23.02 -7.60 5.05
CA TYR A 52 -22.26 -7.64 6.30
C TYR A 52 -21.31 -6.43 6.39
N LEU A 53 -20.58 -6.15 5.31
CA LEU A 53 -19.68 -4.99 5.24
C LEU A 53 -20.46 -3.67 5.44
N ILE A 54 -21.62 -3.53 4.78
CA ILE A 54 -22.55 -2.40 4.97
C ILE A 54 -23.10 -2.34 6.41
N ALA A 55 -23.52 -3.45 7.00
CA ALA A 55 -24.02 -3.47 8.38
C ALA A 55 -22.95 -2.99 9.38
N ARG A 56 -21.69 -3.34 9.16
CA ARG A 56 -20.58 -2.94 10.04
C ARG A 56 -20.23 -1.45 9.90
N SER A 57 -20.24 -0.88 8.69
CA SER A 57 -20.04 0.58 8.53
C SER A 57 -21.17 1.40 9.15
N ILE A 58 -22.43 0.95 9.04
CA ILE A 58 -23.60 1.61 9.64
C ILE A 58 -23.60 1.52 11.18
N PHE A 59 -23.24 0.37 11.76
CA PHE A 59 -23.18 0.21 13.23
C PHE A 59 -22.12 1.10 13.87
N ILE A 60 -20.95 1.25 13.24
CA ILE A 60 -19.84 2.03 13.80
C ILE A 60 -20.13 3.54 13.70
N THR A 61 -20.77 4.00 12.61
CA THR A 61 -21.12 5.41 12.41
C THR A 61 -22.29 5.92 13.28
N THR A 62 -22.97 5.04 14.04
CA THR A 62 -24.15 5.38 14.86
C THR A 62 -23.92 5.33 16.37
N THR A 63 -22.68 5.11 16.83
CA THR A 63 -22.33 5.02 18.27
C THR A 63 -21.34 6.08 18.71
N THR A 64 -21.57 6.69 19.88
CA THR A 64 -20.87 7.90 20.35
C THR A 64 -19.66 7.64 21.25
N ASN A 65 -19.21 6.40 21.39
CA ASN A 65 -18.04 6.05 22.20
C ASN A 65 -17.42 4.72 21.71
N PRO A 66 -16.25 4.72 21.04
CA PRO A 66 -15.68 3.50 20.45
C PRO A 66 -14.96 2.60 21.45
N SER A 67 -14.38 3.14 22.53
CA SER A 67 -13.57 2.38 23.51
C SER A 67 -14.34 1.27 24.24
N SER A 68 -15.68 1.32 24.23
CA SER A 68 -16.54 0.25 24.78
C SER A 68 -16.76 -0.94 23.82
N LEU A 69 -16.35 -0.86 22.55
CA LEU A 69 -16.62 -1.93 21.55
C LEU A 69 -15.92 -3.26 21.91
N VAL A 70 -14.71 -3.22 22.45
CA VAL A 70 -13.96 -4.42 22.90
C VAL A 70 -14.64 -5.11 24.11
N THR A 71 -15.44 -4.37 24.89
CA THR A 71 -16.00 -4.85 26.16
C THR A 71 -17.52 -5.04 26.17
N GLN A 72 -18.28 -4.36 25.29
CA GLN A 72 -19.75 -4.34 25.26
C GLN A 72 -20.36 -4.77 23.92
N HIS A 73 -19.93 -5.92 23.39
CA HIS A 73 -20.72 -6.68 22.41
C HIS A 73 -21.50 -7.83 23.07
N PRO A 74 -22.67 -8.25 22.53
CA PRO A 74 -23.48 -9.30 23.15
C PRO A 74 -22.76 -10.66 23.17
N LYS A 75 -22.18 -11.02 24.32
CA LYS A 75 -21.41 -12.26 24.56
C LYS A 75 -22.23 -13.56 24.37
N ASN A 76 -23.52 -13.47 24.07
CA ASN A 76 -24.51 -14.55 24.17
C ASN A 76 -24.88 -15.17 22.80
N LYS A 77 -24.07 -15.01 21.74
CA LYS A 77 -24.37 -15.55 20.39
C LYS A 77 -23.28 -16.40 19.72
N CYS A 78 -22.00 -16.02 19.81
CA CYS A 78 -20.91 -16.97 19.54
C CYS A 78 -20.66 -17.76 20.83
N GLN A 79 -20.85 -19.08 20.80
CA GLN A 79 -20.42 -19.94 21.90
C GLN A 79 -18.90 -20.14 21.82
N THR A 80 -18.19 -19.66 22.84
CA THR A 80 -16.76 -19.96 23.01
C THR A 80 -16.63 -21.31 23.71
N LYS A 81 -15.77 -22.18 23.16
CA LYS A 81 -15.32 -23.41 23.83
C LYS A 81 -13.91 -23.18 24.33
N THR A 82 -13.65 -23.48 25.60
CA THR A 82 -12.28 -23.67 26.09
C THR A 82 -11.70 -24.95 25.50
N ALA A 83 -10.41 -24.93 25.16
CA ALA A 83 -9.70 -26.13 24.71
C ALA A 83 -9.49 -27.11 25.89
N PRO A 84 -9.37 -28.42 25.64
CA PRO A 84 -8.84 -29.37 26.62
C PRO A 84 -7.43 -28.95 27.07
N THR A 85 -7.12 -29.16 28.35
CA THR A 85 -5.96 -28.53 29.01
C THR A 85 -4.63 -29.22 28.72
N THR A 86 -3.86 -28.70 27.76
CA THR A 86 -2.38 -28.67 27.78
C THR A 86 -1.85 -27.57 26.86
N ALA A 87 -0.74 -26.92 27.27
CA ALA A 87 0.00 -25.84 26.60
C ALA A 87 -0.65 -24.44 26.52
N ASN A 88 0.18 -23.40 26.71
CA ASN A 88 -0.18 -21.97 26.75
C ASN A 88 -0.82 -21.46 25.45
N LYS A 89 -2.06 -20.93 25.51
CA LYS A 89 -2.66 -20.10 24.43
C LYS A 89 -3.60 -19.03 24.98
N ASN A 90 -3.29 -17.75 24.76
CA ASN A 90 -4.18 -16.60 25.03
C ASN A 90 -5.12 -16.27 23.83
N GLY A 91 -5.42 -17.24 22.96
CA GLY A 91 -6.26 -17.06 21.77
C GLY A 91 -7.72 -17.48 21.99
N LYS A 92 -8.67 -16.57 21.79
CA LYS A 92 -10.12 -16.84 21.83
C LYS A 92 -10.68 -16.93 20.40
N TYR A 93 -10.97 -18.15 19.94
CA TYR A 93 -11.57 -18.41 18.62
C TYR A 93 -13.07 -18.75 18.73
N CYS A 94 -13.88 -18.44 17.71
CA CYS A 94 -15.28 -18.82 17.68
C CYS A 94 -15.45 -20.26 17.16
N GLY A 95 -16.01 -21.14 17.99
CA GLY A 95 -16.15 -22.58 17.71
C GLY A 95 -17.29 -22.95 16.76
N GLN A 96 -17.55 -22.11 15.76
CA GLN A 96 -18.58 -22.31 14.72
C GLN A 96 -17.89 -22.33 13.36
N GLU A 97 -18.37 -23.14 12.41
CA GLU A 97 -17.77 -23.24 11.06
C GLU A 97 -18.16 -22.04 10.18
N VAL A 98 -19.44 -21.66 10.21
CA VAL A 98 -20.01 -20.55 9.45
C VAL A 98 -19.99 -19.25 10.27
N PRO A 99 -19.49 -18.11 9.74
CA PRO A 99 -19.53 -16.84 10.45
C PRO A 99 -20.96 -16.32 10.60
N LEU A 100 -21.31 -15.83 11.79
CA LEU A 100 -22.65 -15.30 12.05
C LEU A 100 -22.75 -13.84 11.59
N PHE A 101 -23.59 -13.57 10.58
CA PHE A 101 -23.88 -12.22 10.07
C PHE A 101 -24.13 -11.17 11.18
N GLN A 102 -24.91 -11.54 12.20
CA GLN A 102 -25.26 -10.65 13.31
C GLN A 102 -24.10 -10.40 14.30
N CYS A 103 -23.04 -11.23 14.29
CA CYS A 103 -21.90 -11.10 15.19
C CYS A 103 -20.88 -10.09 14.64
N GLY A 104 -20.38 -9.20 15.49
CA GLY A 104 -19.32 -8.24 15.15
C GLY A 104 -17.95 -8.61 15.71
N CYS A 105 -17.71 -9.87 16.10
CA CYS A 105 -16.39 -10.27 16.58
C CYS A 105 -15.37 -10.37 15.43
N PHE A 106 -14.08 -10.19 15.76
CA PHE A 106 -12.98 -10.23 14.82
C PHE A 106 -12.99 -11.48 13.93
N ASP A 107 -13.19 -12.67 14.51
CA ASP A 107 -13.25 -13.95 13.78
C ASP A 107 -14.42 -14.00 12.76
N CYS A 108 -15.60 -13.44 13.09
CA CYS A 108 -16.68 -13.32 12.12
C CYS A 108 -16.36 -12.27 11.03
N TYR A 109 -15.73 -11.15 11.39
CA TYR A 109 -15.29 -10.14 10.43
C TYR A 109 -14.26 -10.70 9.44
N ILE A 110 -13.17 -11.31 9.93
CA ILE A 110 -12.12 -11.94 9.12
C ILE A 110 -12.71 -12.97 8.16
N ARG A 111 -13.66 -13.80 8.58
CA ARG A 111 -14.28 -14.81 7.69
C ARG A 111 -15.19 -14.19 6.63
N PHE A 112 -15.90 -13.10 6.92
CA PHE A 112 -16.64 -12.35 5.89
C PHE A 112 -15.70 -11.59 4.94
N TRP A 113 -14.57 -11.08 5.44
CA TRP A 113 -13.52 -10.43 4.64
C TRP A 113 -12.78 -11.43 3.75
N TYR A 114 -12.47 -12.63 4.23
CA TYR A 114 -11.90 -13.72 3.43
C TYR A 114 -12.86 -14.19 2.34
N ARG A 115 -14.16 -14.33 2.65
CA ARG A 115 -15.22 -14.62 1.66
C ARG A 115 -15.36 -13.53 0.60
N TRP A 116 -15.04 -12.27 0.95
CA TRP A 116 -15.04 -11.14 0.03
C TRP A 116 -13.83 -11.12 -0.89
N ASP A 117 -12.62 -11.25 -0.35
CA ASP A 117 -11.38 -11.23 -1.15
C ASP A 117 -11.27 -12.48 -2.04
N SER A 118 -11.84 -13.61 -1.60
CA SER A 118 -11.99 -14.84 -2.40
C SER A 118 -13.15 -14.82 -3.40
N SER A 119 -13.95 -13.75 -3.49
CA SER A 119 -15.13 -13.71 -4.36
C SER A 119 -14.76 -13.43 -5.82
N PRO A 120 -15.29 -14.18 -6.81
CA PRO A 120 -15.16 -13.81 -8.22
C PRO A 120 -15.90 -12.50 -8.56
N ASN A 121 -16.76 -12.00 -7.66
CA ASN A 121 -17.47 -10.73 -7.80
C ASN A 121 -16.86 -9.61 -6.93
N ARG A 122 -15.72 -9.83 -6.27
CA ARG A 122 -15.02 -8.90 -5.36
C ARG A 122 -15.04 -7.45 -5.84
N ASP A 123 -14.61 -7.20 -7.08
CA ASP A 123 -14.46 -5.85 -7.63
C ASP A 123 -15.82 -5.20 -7.97
N PHE A 124 -16.87 -6.01 -8.16
CA PHE A 124 -18.25 -5.52 -8.28
C PHE A 124 -18.88 -5.28 -6.90
N ILE A 125 -18.54 -6.09 -5.88
CA ILE A 125 -18.88 -5.81 -4.47
C ILE A 125 -18.26 -4.47 -4.03
N HIS A 126 -16.98 -4.22 -4.36
CA HIS A 126 -16.33 -2.92 -4.20
C HIS A 126 -17.14 -1.78 -4.82
N GLN A 127 -17.47 -1.85 -6.12
CA GLN A 127 -18.24 -0.82 -6.82
C GLN A 127 -19.61 -0.55 -6.19
N VAL A 128 -20.28 -1.57 -5.66
CA VAL A 128 -21.56 -1.43 -4.97
C VAL A 128 -21.42 -0.79 -3.58
N ILE A 129 -20.31 -1.03 -2.88
CA ILE A 129 -19.97 -0.32 -1.62
C ILE A 129 -19.64 1.15 -1.90
N GLU A 130 -18.75 1.44 -2.86
CA GLU A 130 -18.37 2.81 -3.24
C GLU A 130 -19.59 3.64 -3.65
N ALA A 131 -20.45 3.10 -4.52
CA ALA A 131 -21.68 3.77 -4.93
C ALA A 131 -22.66 3.98 -3.75
N PHE A 132 -22.70 3.06 -2.78
CA PHE A 132 -23.56 3.19 -1.61
C PHE A 132 -23.08 4.33 -0.69
N ASP A 133 -21.78 4.41 -0.42
CA ASP A 133 -21.18 5.50 0.34
C ASP A 133 -21.39 6.85 -0.36
N GLU A 134 -21.26 6.92 -1.69
CA GLU A 134 -21.62 8.11 -2.48
C GLU A 134 -23.08 8.55 -2.30
N HIS A 135 -24.02 7.61 -2.18
CA HIS A 135 -25.43 7.95 -1.96
C HIS A 135 -25.74 8.31 -0.50
N LEU A 136 -25.11 7.65 0.49
CA LEU A 136 -25.32 8.00 1.90
C LEU A 136 -25.01 9.49 2.12
N VAL A 137 -23.91 9.98 1.54
CA VAL A 137 -23.56 11.42 1.51
C VAL A 137 -24.69 12.27 0.91
N GLN A 138 -25.21 11.91 -0.27
CA GLN A 138 -26.32 12.65 -0.91
C GLN A 138 -27.61 12.65 -0.10
N SER A 139 -27.89 11.57 0.65
CA SER A 139 -29.16 11.40 1.38
C SER A 139 -29.30 12.34 2.59
N ILE A 140 -28.17 12.82 3.14
CA ILE A 140 -28.10 13.68 4.33
C ILE A 140 -28.42 15.15 3.97
N GLU A 141 -28.24 15.56 2.71
CA GLU A 141 -28.28 16.97 2.29
C GLU A 141 -29.68 17.54 1.95
N CYS A 142 -30.76 16.74 1.99
CA CYS A 142 -32.05 17.10 1.36
C CYS A 142 -33.29 17.20 2.30
N PRO A 143 -33.57 18.38 2.90
CA PRO A 143 -34.86 18.69 3.51
C PRO A 143 -36.00 18.79 2.47
N LYS A 144 -37.08 18.01 2.67
CA LYS A 144 -38.23 17.86 1.75
C LYS A 144 -38.98 19.17 1.45
N LYS A 145 -39.02 19.65 0.19
CA LYS A 145 -40.08 20.59 -0.28
C LYS A 145 -40.58 20.39 -1.74
N HIS A 146 -41.81 19.89 -1.81
CA HIS A 146 -42.92 20.19 -2.76
C HIS A 146 -42.81 20.05 -4.30
N LYS A 147 -43.92 19.55 -4.88
CA LYS A 147 -44.16 19.28 -6.31
C LYS A 147 -44.50 20.53 -7.12
N ARG A 148 -44.09 20.58 -8.41
CA ARG A 148 -44.84 21.24 -9.50
C ARG A 148 -44.76 20.44 -10.82
N ARG A 149 -45.43 20.86 -11.90
CA ARG A 149 -46.20 19.93 -12.78
C ARG A 149 -46.05 20.17 -14.30
N LYS A 150 -45.69 19.12 -15.07
CA LYS A 150 -45.93 18.82 -16.52
C LYS A 150 -45.67 19.90 -17.61
N LYS A 151 -44.97 19.48 -18.69
CA LYS A 151 -45.54 19.36 -20.07
C LYS A 151 -44.75 18.38 -20.98
N LYS A 152 -45.20 18.16 -22.23
CA LYS A 152 -44.75 17.12 -23.19
C LYS A 152 -44.31 17.70 -24.55
N GLY A 153 -43.42 16.99 -25.28
CA GLY A 153 -43.16 17.03 -26.73
C GLY A 153 -41.98 16.09 -27.07
N LYS A 154 -42.09 15.04 -27.92
CA LYS A 154 -42.13 15.00 -29.40
C LYS A 154 -40.84 15.51 -30.08
N VAL A 155 -40.25 14.88 -31.11
CA VAL A 155 -40.36 13.52 -31.70
C VAL A 155 -39.08 13.24 -32.55
N LEU A 156 -38.81 11.99 -32.95
CA LEU A 156 -37.67 11.61 -33.83
C LEU A 156 -37.95 11.85 -35.33
N MET A 157 -36.88 12.08 -36.11
CA MET A 157 -36.70 11.53 -37.46
C MET A 157 -35.20 11.34 -37.76
N MET A 158 -34.89 10.56 -38.78
CA MET A 158 -33.55 10.09 -39.18
C MET A 158 -33.54 9.92 -40.71
N ASP A 159 -32.41 10.12 -41.38
CA ASP A 159 -32.25 9.87 -42.82
C ASP A 159 -30.84 9.38 -43.20
N HIS A 160 -30.74 8.82 -44.42
CA HIS A 160 -29.60 8.10 -45.02
C HIS A 160 -28.46 9.03 -45.52
N PHE A 161 -27.22 8.59 -45.85
CA PHE A 161 -26.85 7.72 -46.98
C PHE A 161 -25.47 6.99 -46.87
N GLU A 162 -25.04 6.36 -47.97
CA GLU A 162 -24.12 5.19 -48.07
C GLU A 162 -22.71 5.49 -48.66
N SER A 163 -22.00 4.44 -49.12
CA SER A 163 -20.84 4.42 -50.06
C SER A 163 -19.41 4.56 -49.44
N ASP A 164 -18.37 3.77 -49.76
CA ASP A 164 -18.31 2.49 -50.52
C ASP A 164 -17.02 1.63 -50.29
N ASN A 165 -16.94 0.52 -51.05
CA ASN A 165 -15.89 -0.50 -51.23
C ASN A 165 -14.66 0.01 -52.08
N LYS A 166 -13.46 -0.59 -52.28
CA LYS A 166 -12.64 -1.78 -51.86
C LYS A 166 -11.27 -1.74 -52.64
N PRO A 167 -10.36 -2.76 -52.69
CA PRO A 167 -9.86 -3.80 -51.74
C PRO A 167 -8.29 -3.96 -51.74
N GLU A 168 -7.76 -5.04 -51.10
CA GLU A 168 -6.40 -5.65 -51.26
C GLU A 168 -5.18 -4.83 -50.73
N LYS A 169 -4.02 -5.38 -50.30
CA LYS A 169 -3.40 -6.72 -50.08
C LYS A 169 -2.21 -6.52 -49.07
N SER A 170 -1.47 -7.47 -48.47
CA SER A 170 -1.38 -8.95 -48.41
C SER A 170 -0.61 -9.37 -47.11
N VAL A 171 -0.14 -10.63 -46.98
CA VAL A 171 0.72 -11.16 -45.87
C VAL A 171 2.11 -11.57 -46.44
N PRO A 172 3.16 -11.89 -45.63
CA PRO A 172 3.28 -13.21 -44.96
C PRO A 172 3.81 -13.19 -43.50
N GLU A 173 3.65 -14.32 -42.81
CA GLU A 173 4.17 -14.63 -41.47
C GLU A 173 5.57 -15.29 -41.54
N ALA A 174 6.21 -15.50 -40.38
CA ALA A 174 7.45 -16.29 -40.25
C ALA A 174 7.44 -17.10 -38.94
N GLU A 175 7.89 -18.36 -39.03
CA GLU A 175 8.01 -19.31 -37.90
C GLU A 175 9.49 -19.68 -37.63
N CYS A 176 9.71 -20.74 -36.84
CA CYS A 176 10.99 -21.33 -36.41
C CYS A 176 11.75 -20.51 -35.33
N GLU A 177 12.39 -21.12 -34.33
CA GLU A 177 12.41 -22.54 -33.89
C GLU A 177 12.86 -22.63 -32.42
N VAL A 178 12.51 -23.71 -31.71
CA VAL A 178 13.02 -23.99 -30.35
C VAL A 178 13.62 -25.39 -30.31
N MET A 179 14.94 -25.46 -30.12
CA MET A 179 15.66 -26.73 -29.98
C MET A 179 15.45 -27.33 -28.59
N VAL A 180 15.13 -28.62 -28.56
CA VAL A 180 15.15 -29.47 -27.36
C VAL A 180 16.43 -30.30 -27.38
N VAL A 181 17.17 -30.31 -26.27
CA VAL A 181 18.27 -31.24 -26.04
C VAL A 181 18.02 -31.98 -24.73
N GLN A 182 18.24 -33.29 -24.73
CA GLN A 182 18.03 -34.20 -23.62
C GLN A 182 19.34 -34.96 -23.38
N GLU A 183 19.86 -34.92 -22.16
CA GLU A 183 20.88 -35.85 -21.70
C GLU A 183 20.40 -36.57 -20.44
N ASN A 184 20.73 -37.85 -20.35
CA ASN A 184 20.43 -38.70 -19.20
C ASN A 184 21.66 -38.71 -18.28
N LEU A 185 21.48 -39.03 -17.00
CA LEU A 185 22.47 -39.84 -16.29
C LEU A 185 21.81 -40.69 -15.20
N GLU A 186 22.53 -41.73 -14.78
CA GLU A 186 21.96 -42.89 -14.10
C GLU A 186 22.08 -42.81 -12.57
N SER A 187 21.39 -43.74 -11.92
CA SER A 187 21.42 -43.98 -10.47
C SER A 187 22.80 -44.46 -9.97
N GLY A 188 23.22 -44.00 -8.79
CA GLY A 188 24.29 -44.61 -8.01
C GLY A 188 24.09 -44.39 -6.51
N GLU A 189 23.98 -45.48 -5.75
CA GLU A 189 23.93 -45.48 -4.28
C GLU A 189 25.34 -45.53 -3.66
N ILE A 190 25.50 -45.07 -2.41
CA ILE A 190 26.15 -45.79 -1.29
C ILE A 190 26.20 -44.91 -0.01
N GLU A 191 26.20 -45.57 1.14
CA GLU A 191 26.02 -45.00 2.49
C GLU A 191 27.27 -44.34 3.12
N ARG A 192 27.02 -43.43 4.09
CA ARG A 192 27.53 -43.38 5.50
C ARG A 192 27.31 -41.96 6.09
N THR A 193 26.79 -41.72 7.31
CA THR A 193 27.21 -42.17 8.66
C THR A 193 28.62 -41.65 9.01
N GLU A 194 28.88 -40.73 9.93
CA GLU A 194 28.12 -40.02 10.98
C GLU A 194 28.82 -38.63 11.20
N VAL A 195 28.43 -37.66 12.03
CA VAL A 195 27.56 -37.57 13.24
C VAL A 195 26.71 -36.28 13.15
N VAL A 196 25.69 -36.09 14.00
CA VAL A 196 24.99 -34.80 14.20
C VAL A 196 25.32 -34.20 15.58
N GLU A 197 26.14 -33.15 15.62
CA GLU A 197 26.18 -32.23 16.78
C GLU A 197 25.07 -31.18 16.64
N VAL A 198 24.08 -31.22 17.55
CA VAL A 198 23.02 -30.20 17.61
C VAL A 198 23.54 -28.97 18.35
N VAL A 199 24.29 -28.13 17.64
CA VAL A 199 24.59 -26.77 18.11
C VAL A 199 23.31 -25.95 18.01
N GLY A 200 22.66 -25.70 19.14
CA GLY A 200 21.37 -25.00 19.18
C GLY A 200 21.46 -23.58 18.61
N CYS A 201 20.52 -23.22 17.74
CA CYS A 201 20.39 -21.86 17.23
C CYS A 201 20.11 -20.89 18.39
N GLY A 202 21.09 -20.04 18.69
CA GLY A 202 21.00 -19.07 19.78
C GLY A 202 19.95 -18.00 19.47
N GLU A 203 19.00 -17.84 20.39
CA GLU A 203 17.92 -16.85 20.29
C GLU A 203 18.49 -15.42 20.36
N LEU A 204 18.76 -14.81 19.18
CA LEU A 204 19.34 -13.47 19.03
C LEU A 204 18.38 -12.34 19.42
N THR A 205 17.98 -12.34 20.69
CA THR A 205 17.21 -11.29 21.37
C THR A 205 18.10 -10.13 21.82
N GLY A 206 18.93 -9.63 20.91
CA GLY A 206 19.52 -8.30 21.04
C GLY A 206 18.45 -7.23 20.77
N ASN A 207 18.50 -6.10 21.47
CA ASN A 207 17.62 -4.95 21.23
C ASN A 207 17.97 -4.28 19.89
N LEU A 208 17.52 -4.88 18.78
CA LEU A 208 17.75 -4.41 17.42
C LEU A 208 16.82 -3.23 17.10
N GLU A 209 17.41 -2.04 17.01
CA GLU A 209 16.71 -0.80 16.78
C GLU A 209 16.25 -0.66 15.31
N MET A 210 15.07 -1.20 15.01
CA MET A 210 14.34 -0.97 13.76
C MET A 210 13.05 -0.18 13.97
N GLU A 211 12.74 0.70 13.01
CA GLU A 211 11.48 1.46 12.90
C GLU A 211 10.60 0.92 11.77
N VAL A 212 9.27 1.01 11.92
CA VAL A 212 8.29 0.72 10.87
C VAL A 212 7.62 2.01 10.41
N MET A 213 7.66 2.25 9.09
CA MET A 213 7.09 3.42 8.43
C MET A 213 5.82 3.01 7.68
N THR A 214 4.70 3.67 7.96
CA THR A 214 3.43 3.40 7.28
C THR A 214 2.75 4.69 6.81
N VAL A 215 2.28 4.70 5.56
CA VAL A 215 1.53 5.82 4.96
C VAL A 215 0.03 5.53 4.98
N HIS A 216 -0.78 6.53 5.32
CA HIS A 216 -2.24 6.46 5.12
C HIS A 216 -2.74 7.57 4.19
N ALA A 217 -3.43 7.20 3.11
CA ALA A 217 -3.78 8.12 2.02
C ALA A 217 -5.26 8.58 2.04
N SER A 218 -5.50 9.85 2.43
CA SER A 218 -6.80 10.52 2.21
C SER A 218 -7.02 10.84 0.71
N GLY A 219 -8.24 10.60 0.20
CA GLY A 219 -8.54 10.63 -1.25
C GLY A 219 -8.55 12.03 -1.90
N TYR A 220 -8.44 12.05 -3.24
CA TYR A 220 -8.44 13.27 -4.07
C TYR A 220 -9.44 13.20 -5.24
N ASN A 221 -9.72 14.34 -5.87
CA ASN A 221 -10.88 14.61 -6.73
C ASN A 221 -10.45 15.40 -7.98
N ASN A 222 -10.77 14.92 -9.19
CA ASN A 222 -10.15 15.40 -10.44
C ASN A 222 -11.20 15.87 -11.46
N ASN A 223 -11.03 17.07 -12.05
CA ASN A 223 -12.16 17.81 -12.64
C ASN A 223 -11.86 18.49 -14.00
N HIS A 224 -11.58 17.70 -15.05
CA HIS A 224 -11.41 18.20 -16.42
C HIS A 224 -12.22 17.39 -17.45
N LYS A 225 -12.67 18.08 -18.52
CA LYS A 225 -13.51 17.51 -19.60
C LYS A 225 -12.66 17.25 -20.85
N GLY A 226 -12.68 16.02 -21.36
CA GLY A 226 -12.08 15.60 -22.63
C GLY A 226 -13.03 14.68 -23.41
N LEU A 227 -12.88 14.60 -24.73
CA LEU A 227 -13.89 14.04 -25.64
C LEU A 227 -13.35 12.86 -26.46
N ALA A 228 -13.88 11.66 -26.26
CA ALA A 228 -13.70 10.51 -27.16
C ALA A 228 -14.91 9.55 -27.15
N ARG A 229 -15.13 8.88 -28.29
CA ARG A 229 -16.19 7.90 -28.68
C ARG A 229 -15.57 7.06 -29.81
N LYS A 230 -15.78 5.76 -30.06
CA LYS A 230 -16.70 4.68 -29.61
C LYS A 230 -15.82 3.47 -29.11
N VAL A 231 -16.24 2.23 -28.80
CA VAL A 231 -17.38 1.36 -29.18
C VAL A 231 -17.74 0.37 -28.06
N LEU A 232 -19.00 0.35 -27.60
CA LEU A 232 -19.81 -0.84 -27.25
C LEU A 232 -21.19 -0.39 -26.70
N PRO A 233 -22.31 -0.58 -27.42
CA PRO A 233 -23.62 -0.06 -27.02
C PRO A 233 -24.59 -1.13 -26.48
N ALA A 234 -25.23 -0.85 -25.33
CA ALA A 234 -26.59 -1.34 -25.00
C ALA A 234 -27.18 -0.67 -23.75
N ILE A 235 -26.45 -0.70 -22.62
CA ILE A 235 -27.04 -0.42 -21.28
C ILE A 235 -26.62 0.95 -20.70
N VAL A 236 -25.42 1.45 -21.01
CA VAL A 236 -24.86 2.70 -20.43
C VAL A 236 -25.55 3.99 -20.95
N GLY A 237 -26.42 3.89 -21.96
CA GLY A 237 -26.98 5.02 -22.71
C GLY A 237 -27.91 5.99 -21.95
N LEU A 238 -28.26 5.70 -20.69
CA LEU A 238 -29.16 6.51 -19.87
C LEU A 238 -28.46 7.52 -18.92
N LEU A 239 -27.12 7.47 -18.80
CA LEU A 239 -26.37 8.20 -17.76
C LEU A 239 -25.33 9.22 -18.29
N ASN A 240 -25.55 9.80 -19.47
CA ASN A 240 -24.95 11.09 -19.86
C ASN A 240 -25.70 11.71 -21.07
N SER A 241 -25.85 13.02 -21.21
CA SER A 241 -25.39 14.15 -20.39
C SER A 241 -26.37 15.34 -20.51
N ARG A 242 -26.75 15.99 -19.38
CA ARG A 242 -27.32 17.38 -19.29
C ARG A 242 -27.85 17.79 -17.91
N LEU A 243 -28.10 16.87 -16.96
CA LEU A 243 -28.49 17.27 -15.59
C LEU A 243 -27.30 17.71 -14.73
N TRP A 244 -26.13 17.07 -14.91
CA TRP A 244 -24.95 17.25 -14.06
C TRP A 244 -24.15 18.55 -14.28
N SER A 245 -24.52 19.41 -15.25
CA SER A 245 -23.80 20.65 -15.53
C SER A 245 -24.14 21.81 -14.59
N ASN A 246 -25.30 21.75 -13.91
CA ASN A 246 -25.88 22.91 -13.20
C ASN A 246 -25.84 22.78 -11.67
N LEU A 247 -25.12 21.79 -11.13
CA LEU A 247 -25.05 21.50 -9.69
C LEU A 247 -23.68 21.83 -9.04
N TRP A 248 -22.82 22.58 -9.74
CA TRP A 248 -21.43 22.83 -9.35
C TRP A 248 -21.20 24.28 -8.88
N SER A 249 -21.87 24.69 -7.80
CA SER A 249 -21.60 25.99 -7.13
C SER A 249 -22.15 26.11 -5.70
N ARG A 250 -21.82 25.13 -4.83
CA ARG A 250 -21.67 25.29 -3.36
C ARG A 250 -21.06 24.01 -2.77
N GLY A 251 -20.12 24.16 -1.83
CA GLY A 251 -19.47 23.04 -1.15
C GLY A 251 -20.12 22.74 0.21
N ILE A 252 -20.18 21.45 0.56
CA ILE A 252 -20.45 20.86 1.88
C ILE A 252 -19.67 19.51 1.93
N ASN A 253 -19.39 19.02 3.13
CA ASN A 253 -18.41 17.95 3.37
C ASN A 253 -18.87 16.56 2.87
N ARG A 254 -18.28 16.09 1.78
CA ARG A 254 -18.39 14.68 1.30
C ARG A 254 -17.60 13.67 2.15
N GLU A 255 -16.79 14.15 3.07
CA GLU A 255 -15.57 13.45 3.51
C GLU A 255 -15.77 12.60 4.78
N GLY A 256 -16.91 12.80 5.46
CA GLY A 256 -17.20 12.23 6.78
C GLY A 256 -17.61 10.75 6.82
N LEU A 257 -17.84 10.08 5.69
CA LEU A 257 -18.11 8.63 5.64
C LEU A 257 -16.90 7.84 5.13
N ILE A 258 -16.39 8.21 3.95
CA ILE A 258 -15.24 7.57 3.29
C ILE A 258 -14.03 7.51 4.24
N PHE A 259 -13.82 8.55 5.07
CA PHE A 259 -12.73 8.57 6.05
C PHE A 259 -12.86 7.52 7.17
N TRP A 260 -14.08 7.20 7.63
CA TRP A 260 -14.27 6.21 8.69
C TRP A 260 -14.08 4.78 8.18
N GLY A 261 -14.53 4.48 6.96
CA GLY A 261 -14.20 3.22 6.28
C GLY A 261 -12.69 3.04 6.13
N LYS A 262 -11.98 4.08 5.68
CA LYS A 262 -10.51 4.08 5.56
C LYS A 262 -9.78 3.97 6.90
N SER A 263 -10.23 4.69 7.93
CA SER A 263 -9.66 4.62 9.28
C SER A 263 -9.80 3.21 9.86
N LEU A 264 -10.95 2.55 9.65
CA LEU A 264 -11.15 1.16 10.08
C LEU A 264 -10.23 0.18 9.34
N ILE A 265 -9.97 0.39 8.04
CA ILE A 265 -9.01 -0.41 7.27
C ILE A 265 -7.59 -0.21 7.83
N PHE A 266 -7.19 1.02 8.15
CA PHE A 266 -5.87 1.31 8.75
C PHE A 266 -5.71 0.70 10.15
N ILE A 267 -6.69 0.87 11.03
CA ILE A 267 -6.74 0.24 12.37
C ILE A 267 -6.58 -1.29 12.24
N TRP A 268 -7.28 -1.89 11.27
CA TRP A 268 -7.24 -3.34 11.02
C TRP A 268 -5.92 -3.81 10.41
N HIS A 269 -5.32 -3.06 9.48
CA HIS A 269 -3.98 -3.30 8.94
C HIS A 269 -2.95 -3.37 10.08
N ILE A 270 -2.91 -2.36 10.95
CA ILE A 270 -1.97 -2.30 12.09
C ILE A 270 -2.23 -3.45 13.09
N ASP A 271 -3.50 -3.77 13.38
CA ASP A 271 -3.84 -4.87 14.31
C ASP A 271 -3.53 -6.27 13.74
N MET A 272 -3.64 -6.47 12.42
CA MET A 272 -3.17 -7.72 11.76
C MET A 272 -1.64 -7.86 11.84
N TRP A 273 -0.91 -6.77 11.64
CA TRP A 273 0.55 -6.76 11.74
C TRP A 273 1.07 -6.83 13.18
N ARG A 274 0.20 -6.70 14.20
CA ARG A 274 0.57 -6.66 15.63
C ARG A 274 1.61 -7.70 16.07
N PRO A 275 1.55 -9.00 15.71
CA PRO A 275 2.54 -9.98 16.15
C PRO A 275 3.98 -9.68 15.69
N PHE A 276 4.12 -8.87 14.64
CA PHE A 276 5.40 -8.50 14.03
C PHE A 276 5.77 -7.04 14.31
N PHE A 277 4.79 -6.13 14.41
CA PHE A 277 5.02 -4.69 14.63
C PHE A 277 5.19 -4.33 16.12
N GLN A 278 4.54 -5.05 17.05
CA GLN A 278 4.55 -4.70 18.48
C GLN A 278 5.96 -4.62 19.14
N PRO A 279 6.99 -5.37 18.70
CA PRO A 279 8.36 -5.21 19.22
C PRO A 279 9.11 -3.95 18.75
N TYR A 280 8.55 -3.17 17.81
CA TYR A 280 9.24 -2.07 17.13
C TYR A 280 8.50 -0.73 17.30
N HIS A 281 9.23 0.37 17.10
CA HIS A 281 8.65 1.70 17.07
C HIS A 281 8.00 1.96 15.70
N LEU A 282 6.80 2.55 15.69
CA LEU A 282 6.06 2.87 14.45
C LEU A 282 6.00 4.38 14.20
N ILE A 283 6.40 4.84 13.01
CA ILE A 283 6.09 6.18 12.53
C ILE A 283 5.03 6.11 11.44
N ILE A 284 3.92 6.81 11.70
CA ILE A 284 2.75 6.85 10.82
C ILE A 284 2.68 8.23 10.18
N VAL A 285 2.84 8.30 8.85
CA VAL A 285 2.73 9.55 8.08
C VAL A 285 1.36 9.61 7.41
N GLN A 286 0.51 10.49 7.94
CA GLN A 286 -0.81 10.80 7.41
C GLN A 286 -0.70 11.76 6.23
N ASP A 287 -1.21 11.34 5.07
CA ASP A 287 -1.27 12.13 3.85
C ASP A 287 -2.69 12.61 3.51
N GLY A 288 -2.75 13.74 2.79
CA GLY A 288 -3.97 14.48 2.49
C GLY A 288 -4.39 15.43 3.61
N ASP A 289 -5.64 15.34 4.09
CA ASP A 289 -6.20 16.34 5.02
C ASP A 289 -5.72 16.12 6.48
N PRO A 290 -4.99 17.08 7.07
CA PRO A 290 -4.48 16.97 8.44
C PRO A 290 -5.51 17.33 9.53
N SER A 291 -6.73 17.75 9.17
CA SER A 291 -7.81 18.01 10.15
C SER A 291 -8.55 16.75 10.62
N LYS A 292 -8.27 15.60 9.99
CA LYS A 292 -8.88 14.31 10.30
C LYS A 292 -7.96 13.49 11.23
N ASN A 293 -8.51 12.87 12.26
CA ASN A 293 -7.73 12.06 13.20
C ASN A 293 -7.73 10.60 12.77
N ILE A 294 -6.56 10.04 12.44
CA ILE A 294 -6.35 8.58 12.42
C ILE A 294 -6.34 8.09 13.88
N LEU A 295 -6.83 6.87 14.11
CA LEU A 295 -6.67 6.16 15.38
C LEU A 295 -5.69 5.00 15.18
N VAL A 296 -4.78 4.81 16.13
CA VAL A 296 -3.89 3.66 16.23
C VAL A 296 -4.43 2.75 17.34
N PRO A 297 -4.40 1.40 17.21
CA PRO A 297 -4.78 0.50 18.29
C PRO A 297 -3.89 0.70 19.53
N ASP A 298 -4.44 0.43 20.73
CA ASP A 298 -3.63 0.44 21.95
C ASP A 298 -2.50 -0.60 21.92
N GLY A 299 -1.39 -0.31 22.62
CA GLY A 299 -0.30 -1.27 22.87
C GLY A 299 0.82 -1.31 21.83
N PHE A 300 0.94 -0.29 20.98
CA PHE A 300 2.12 0.00 20.16
C PHE A 300 2.89 1.21 20.72
N ASP A 301 4.19 1.25 20.49
CA ASP A 301 5.01 2.46 20.61
C ASP A 301 5.00 3.17 19.25
N CYS A 302 4.42 4.37 19.18
CA CYS A 302 4.23 5.04 17.89
C CYS A 302 4.14 6.57 17.96
N GLU A 303 4.69 7.22 16.93
CA GLU A 303 4.46 8.63 16.63
C GLU A 303 3.60 8.78 15.37
N LEU A 304 2.74 9.79 15.33
CA LEU A 304 1.90 10.11 14.17
C LEU A 304 2.13 11.55 13.72
N TYR A 305 2.39 11.71 12.42
CA TYR A 305 2.70 12.97 11.78
C TYR A 305 1.76 13.21 10.60
N ASN A 306 1.27 14.45 10.46
CA ASN A 306 0.50 14.88 9.29
C ASN A 306 1.16 16.13 8.66
N ARG A 307 0.58 16.65 7.58
CA ARG A 307 1.15 17.80 6.84
C ARG A 307 1.37 19.07 7.70
N ASN A 308 0.61 19.28 8.78
CA ASN A 308 0.86 20.40 9.70
C ASN A 308 2.17 20.21 10.48
N ASP A 309 2.49 18.97 10.88
CA ASP A 309 3.74 18.65 11.57
C ASP A 309 4.93 18.76 10.63
N VAL A 310 4.82 18.26 9.40
CA VAL A 310 5.84 18.43 8.34
C VAL A 310 6.16 19.92 8.13
N ASN A 311 5.12 20.75 8.01
CA ASN A 311 5.26 22.19 7.84
C ASN A 311 5.84 22.88 9.09
N ARG A 312 5.50 22.42 10.31
CA ARG A 312 6.02 22.94 11.58
C ARG A 312 7.49 22.62 11.80
N VAL A 313 7.90 21.38 11.51
CA VAL A 313 9.26 20.87 11.77
C VAL A 313 10.26 21.36 10.73
N LEU A 314 9.89 21.38 9.45
CA LEU A 314 10.82 21.76 8.36
C LEU A 314 10.68 23.23 7.92
N GLY A 315 9.60 23.93 8.28
CA GLY A 315 9.36 25.30 7.84
C GLY A 315 9.41 25.41 6.31
N PRO A 316 10.18 26.35 5.72
CA PRO A 316 10.36 26.46 4.27
C PRO A 316 10.87 25.17 3.59
N LYS A 317 11.66 24.35 4.29
CA LYS A 317 12.20 23.07 3.76
C LYS A 317 11.14 22.00 3.57
N SER A 318 9.94 22.15 4.14
CA SER A 318 8.80 21.25 3.89
C SER A 318 8.40 21.17 2.40
N SER A 319 8.87 22.10 1.57
CA SER A 319 8.75 22.09 0.12
C SER A 319 9.41 20.90 -0.59
N CYS A 320 10.38 20.22 0.05
CA CYS A 320 10.95 18.96 -0.49
C CYS A 320 10.10 17.71 -0.18
N ILE A 321 9.22 17.75 0.83
CA ILE A 321 8.34 16.63 1.13
C ILE A 321 7.12 16.70 0.21
N SER A 322 6.87 15.60 -0.53
CA SER A 322 5.73 15.46 -1.44
C SER A 322 4.37 15.37 -0.69
N PHE A 323 3.27 15.31 -1.43
CA PHE A 323 1.91 15.39 -0.87
C PHE A 323 0.86 14.79 -1.82
N LYS A 324 -0.13 14.09 -1.28
CA LYS A 324 -1.14 13.29 -2.00
C LYS A 324 -0.54 12.07 -2.74
N ASP A 325 0.53 11.51 -2.19
CA ASP A 325 1.32 10.40 -2.73
C ASP A 325 2.12 9.62 -1.67
N SER A 326 2.71 8.50 -2.11
CA SER A 326 3.52 7.59 -1.29
C SER A 326 4.77 8.25 -0.71
N ALA A 327 5.38 9.18 -1.46
CA ALA A 327 6.64 9.83 -1.10
C ALA A 327 6.59 10.68 0.18
N CYS A 328 5.42 10.99 0.73
CA CYS A 328 5.30 11.63 2.05
C CYS A 328 6.06 10.87 3.16
N ARG A 329 6.23 9.55 3.04
CA ARG A 329 7.03 8.70 3.97
C ARG A 329 8.47 9.17 4.18
N CYS A 330 9.03 9.93 3.23
CA CYS A 330 10.35 10.54 3.38
C CYS A 330 10.46 11.42 4.63
N PHE A 331 9.36 12.05 5.08
CA PHE A 331 9.38 12.78 6.35
C PHE A 331 9.67 11.86 7.53
N GLY A 332 9.06 10.67 7.57
CA GLY A 332 9.32 9.63 8.57
C GLY A 332 10.77 9.18 8.56
N PHE A 333 11.33 8.90 7.36
CA PHE A 333 12.75 8.55 7.20
C PHE A 333 13.70 9.63 7.75
N LEU A 334 13.32 10.90 7.65
CA LEU A 334 14.12 12.05 8.05
C LEU A 334 14.05 12.31 9.56
N VAL A 335 12.89 12.13 10.21
CA VAL A 335 12.75 12.28 11.66
C VAL A 335 13.26 11.06 12.43
N SER A 336 13.15 9.86 11.85
CA SER A 336 13.64 8.59 12.42
C SER A 336 15.08 8.69 12.92
N LYS A 337 15.33 8.05 14.07
CA LYS A 337 16.67 7.92 14.69
C LYS A 337 17.15 6.46 14.78
N LYS A 338 16.31 5.47 14.44
CA LYS A 338 16.67 4.05 14.48
C LYS A 338 17.64 3.69 13.35
N LYS A 339 18.54 2.74 13.60
CA LYS A 339 19.55 2.32 12.62
C LYS A 339 18.92 1.67 11.39
N TYR A 340 17.90 0.84 11.59
CA TYR A 340 17.18 0.20 10.51
C TYR A 340 15.79 0.80 10.35
N ILE A 341 15.35 0.98 9.11
CA ILE A 341 13.99 1.43 8.79
C ILE A 341 13.38 0.41 7.83
N PHE A 342 12.17 -0.06 8.14
CA PHE A 342 11.29 -0.81 7.25
C PHE A 342 10.10 0.08 6.85
N THR A 343 9.65 -0.01 5.60
CA THR A 343 8.50 0.75 5.06
C THR A 343 7.47 -0.16 4.40
N ILE A 344 6.20 0.16 4.61
CA ILE A 344 5.03 -0.59 4.14
C ILE A 344 3.84 0.34 3.83
N ASP A 345 2.96 -0.07 2.91
CA ASP A 345 1.76 0.67 2.51
C ASP A 345 0.48 0.11 3.18
N ASP A 346 -0.58 0.92 3.33
CA ASP A 346 -1.81 0.58 4.08
C ASP A 346 -2.66 -0.58 3.52
N ASP A 347 -2.22 -1.17 2.41
CA ASP A 347 -2.84 -2.23 1.63
C ASP A 347 -1.98 -3.51 1.52
N CYS A 348 -0.87 -3.52 2.25
CA CYS A 348 0.10 -4.60 2.28
C CYS A 348 -0.02 -5.39 3.59
N PHE A 349 -0.18 -6.71 3.51
CA PHE A 349 -0.50 -7.58 4.64
C PHE A 349 0.51 -8.71 4.82
N VAL A 350 0.42 -9.40 5.95
CA VAL A 350 1.26 -10.56 6.30
C VAL A 350 1.16 -11.64 5.23
N GLY A 351 2.27 -11.89 4.52
CA GLY A 351 2.37 -12.97 3.54
C GLY A 351 2.39 -14.35 4.18
N LYS A 352 2.18 -15.40 3.37
CA LYS A 352 2.32 -16.79 3.80
C LYS A 352 3.29 -17.55 2.90
N ASP A 353 4.12 -18.38 3.49
CA ASP A 353 5.05 -19.25 2.79
C ASP A 353 4.32 -20.50 2.23
N PRO A 354 4.97 -21.36 1.42
CA PRO A 354 4.35 -22.56 0.85
C PRO A 354 3.88 -23.61 1.88
N SER A 355 4.28 -23.51 3.16
CA SER A 355 3.74 -24.33 4.25
C SER A 355 2.46 -23.77 4.88
N GLY A 356 2.05 -22.55 4.48
CA GLY A 356 0.93 -21.81 5.04
C GLY A 356 1.26 -21.03 6.32
N LYS A 357 2.54 -20.99 6.72
CA LYS A 357 3.03 -20.23 7.87
C LYS A 357 3.17 -18.75 7.50
N GLU A 358 2.92 -17.88 8.47
CA GLU A 358 3.00 -16.43 8.33
C GLU A 358 4.46 -15.94 8.25
N ILE A 359 4.73 -15.08 7.26
CA ILE A 359 6.08 -14.57 6.97
C ILE A 359 6.37 -13.38 7.89
N ASN A 360 7.36 -13.54 8.77
CA ASN A 360 7.94 -12.42 9.50
C ASN A 360 8.87 -11.63 8.57
N ALA A 361 8.27 -10.73 7.78
CA ALA A 361 9.01 -9.90 6.81
C ALA A 361 10.10 -9.05 7.49
N LEU A 362 9.80 -8.50 8.67
CA LEU A 362 10.69 -7.64 9.44
C LEU A 362 11.98 -8.38 9.84
N ALA A 363 11.87 -9.60 10.37
CA ALA A 363 13.04 -10.41 10.73
C ALA A 363 13.88 -10.83 9.50
N GLN A 364 13.25 -11.10 8.35
CA GLN A 364 13.96 -11.44 7.12
C GLN A 364 14.68 -10.21 6.52
N HIS A 365 14.07 -9.03 6.56
CA HIS A 365 14.74 -7.77 6.21
C HIS A 365 15.94 -7.48 7.12
N ILE A 366 15.79 -7.64 8.43
CA ILE A 366 16.90 -7.50 9.39
C ILE A 366 18.04 -8.49 9.05
N GLN A 367 17.73 -9.76 8.80
CA GLN A 367 18.74 -10.76 8.43
C GLN A 367 19.47 -10.39 7.12
N ASN A 368 18.77 -9.84 6.14
CA ASN A 368 19.36 -9.36 4.89
C ASN A 368 20.30 -8.16 5.09
N LEU A 369 19.98 -7.25 6.02
CA LEU A 369 20.79 -6.07 6.34
C LEU A 369 22.00 -6.40 7.23
N LEU A 370 21.86 -7.37 8.13
CA LEU A 370 22.94 -7.87 8.99
C LEU A 370 23.96 -8.77 8.27
N THR A 371 23.62 -9.31 7.09
CA THR A 371 24.50 -10.18 6.30
C THR A 371 25.13 -9.42 5.11
N PRO A 372 26.41 -9.66 4.77
CA PRO A 372 27.06 -8.95 3.65
C PRO A 372 26.41 -9.24 2.29
N SER A 373 26.64 -8.34 1.34
CA SER A 373 26.27 -8.46 -0.07
C SER A 373 27.48 -8.81 -0.94
N THR A 374 27.24 -9.40 -2.11
CA THR A 374 28.27 -9.84 -3.07
C THR A 374 28.18 -9.12 -4.44
N PRO A 375 28.28 -7.78 -4.53
CA PRO A 375 27.92 -7.05 -5.75
C PRO A 375 28.99 -7.11 -6.86
N PHE A 376 30.23 -7.46 -6.53
CA PHE A 376 31.37 -7.44 -7.46
C PHE A 376 31.54 -8.72 -8.29
N PHE A 377 30.93 -9.82 -7.86
CA PHE A 377 30.97 -11.10 -8.56
C PHE A 377 29.72 -11.91 -8.19
N PHE A 378 29.03 -12.46 -9.18
CA PHE A 378 27.74 -13.13 -8.99
C PHE A 378 27.93 -14.57 -8.50
N ASN A 379 27.37 -14.91 -7.34
CA ASN A 379 27.33 -16.31 -6.87
C ASN A 379 26.12 -17.02 -7.52
N THR A 380 26.36 -18.05 -8.33
CA THR A 380 25.28 -18.74 -9.06
C THR A 380 24.40 -19.63 -8.18
N LEU A 381 24.78 -19.85 -6.92
CA LEU A 381 23.96 -20.52 -5.90
C LEU A 381 23.16 -19.52 -5.03
N TYR A 382 22.97 -18.28 -5.50
CA TYR A 382 22.31 -17.19 -4.77
C TYR A 382 23.12 -16.69 -3.55
N ASP A 383 22.50 -15.96 -2.62
CA ASP A 383 23.15 -15.32 -1.47
C ASP A 383 23.86 -16.33 -0.54
N PRO A 384 25.21 -16.33 -0.48
CA PRO A 384 26.01 -17.30 0.28
C PRO A 384 26.03 -17.05 1.80
N PHE A 385 25.31 -16.03 2.29
CA PHE A 385 25.13 -15.78 3.72
C PHE A 385 23.81 -16.33 4.27
N ARG A 386 23.14 -17.21 3.51
CA ARG A 386 21.97 -17.99 3.95
C ARG A 386 22.37 -19.39 4.39
N GLU A 387 21.59 -19.95 5.33
CA GLU A 387 21.68 -21.34 5.74
C GLU A 387 21.56 -22.29 4.53
N GLY A 388 22.49 -23.26 4.43
CA GLY A 388 22.54 -24.23 3.32
C GLY A 388 23.17 -23.72 2.02
N VAL A 389 23.72 -22.49 1.98
CA VAL A 389 24.33 -21.88 0.79
C VAL A 389 25.81 -21.53 1.04
N ASP A 390 26.65 -21.59 0.01
CA ASP A 390 28.06 -21.15 0.03
C ASP A 390 28.47 -20.61 -1.36
N PHE A 391 29.67 -20.04 -1.44
CA PHE A 391 30.33 -19.53 -2.64
C PHE A 391 30.83 -20.66 -3.56
N VAL A 392 30.30 -20.71 -4.77
CA VAL A 392 30.61 -21.76 -5.76
C VAL A 392 32.08 -21.81 -6.21
N ARG A 393 32.48 -22.94 -6.79
CA ARG A 393 33.78 -23.11 -7.45
C ARG A 393 33.99 -22.03 -8.51
N GLY A 394 35.08 -21.28 -8.39
CA GLY A 394 35.41 -20.14 -9.26
C GLY A 394 35.14 -18.77 -8.64
N TYR A 395 34.36 -18.70 -7.56
CA TYR A 395 34.16 -17.45 -6.82
C TYR A 395 35.45 -17.01 -6.11
N PRO A 396 36.04 -15.83 -6.40
CA PRO A 396 37.33 -15.42 -5.85
C PRO A 396 37.32 -15.30 -4.31
N PHE A 397 38.28 -15.96 -3.65
CA PHE A 397 38.40 -15.93 -2.18
C PHE A 397 38.51 -14.51 -1.60
N SER A 398 39.21 -13.61 -2.29
CA SER A 398 39.35 -12.19 -1.91
C SER A 398 38.05 -11.39 -1.92
N LEU A 399 36.98 -11.90 -2.55
CA LEU A 399 35.67 -11.25 -2.61
C LEU A 399 34.63 -11.90 -1.66
N ARG A 400 34.98 -13.01 -0.99
CA ARG A 400 34.05 -13.76 -0.12
C ARG A 400 33.65 -13.02 1.16
N GLY A 401 34.38 -11.96 1.55
CA GLY A 401 33.96 -11.08 2.65
C GLY A 401 32.73 -10.22 2.33
N GLY A 402 32.40 -10.04 1.04
CA GLY A 402 31.30 -9.18 0.60
C GLY A 402 31.52 -7.70 0.95
N VAL A 403 30.41 -6.97 1.06
CA VAL A 403 30.32 -5.57 1.53
C VAL A 403 29.10 -5.38 2.43
N PRO A 404 29.03 -4.33 3.28
CA PRO A 404 27.84 -4.04 4.08
C PRO A 404 26.57 -3.87 3.22
N THR A 405 25.46 -4.49 3.62
CA THR A 405 24.19 -4.38 2.90
C THR A 405 23.42 -3.16 3.40
N ALA A 406 23.26 -2.15 2.54
CA ALA A 406 22.58 -0.91 2.87
C ALA A 406 21.06 -0.96 2.62
N ILE A 407 20.61 -1.80 1.68
CA ILE A 407 19.18 -1.93 1.32
C ILE A 407 18.80 -3.41 1.19
N SER A 408 17.64 -3.77 1.72
CA SER A 408 16.94 -5.03 1.49
C SER A 408 15.56 -4.75 0.87
N HIS A 409 15.39 -5.09 -0.39
CA HIS A 409 14.15 -4.95 -1.14
C HIS A 409 13.39 -6.29 -1.15
N GLY A 410 12.18 -6.31 -0.60
CA GLY A 410 11.33 -7.49 -0.59
C GLY A 410 10.44 -7.59 -1.83
N LEU A 411 9.65 -8.65 -1.90
CA LEU A 411 8.72 -8.94 -2.99
C LEU A 411 7.28 -9.08 -2.48
N TRP A 412 6.34 -9.34 -3.39
CA TRP A 412 4.90 -9.33 -3.13
C TRP A 412 4.21 -10.54 -3.76
N LEU A 413 3.36 -11.19 -2.98
CA LEU A 413 2.35 -12.15 -3.41
C LEU A 413 1.04 -11.42 -3.71
N ASN A 414 0.11 -12.14 -4.36
CA ASN A 414 -1.18 -11.64 -4.82
C ASN A 414 -1.03 -10.60 -5.95
N ILE A 415 -1.23 -9.31 -5.73
CA ILE A 415 -1.22 -8.34 -6.85
C ILE A 415 0.23 -7.88 -7.16
N PRO A 416 0.75 -8.13 -8.38
CA PRO A 416 2.06 -7.62 -8.78
C PRO A 416 2.08 -6.10 -8.83
N ASP A 417 3.19 -5.49 -8.39
CA ASP A 417 3.50 -4.11 -8.76
C ASP A 417 3.91 -4.08 -10.24
N TYR A 418 2.94 -3.76 -11.08
CA TYR A 418 3.07 -3.62 -12.53
C TYR A 418 2.77 -2.16 -12.91
N ASP A 419 3.40 -1.71 -13.99
CA ASP A 419 2.99 -0.50 -14.69
C ASP A 419 1.53 -0.60 -15.14
N ALA A 420 0.84 0.55 -15.24
CA ALA A 420 -0.56 0.60 -15.59
C ALA A 420 -0.89 0.00 -16.98
N PRO A 421 -0.08 0.16 -18.05
CA PRO A 421 -0.25 -0.60 -19.29
C PRO A 421 -0.30 -2.12 -19.07
N THR A 422 0.67 -2.69 -18.35
CA THR A 422 0.71 -4.12 -18.01
C THR A 422 -0.50 -4.51 -17.15
N GLN A 423 -0.87 -3.70 -16.15
CA GLN A 423 -2.05 -3.94 -15.31
C GLN A 423 -3.38 -3.89 -16.09
N LEU A 424 -3.47 -3.07 -17.16
CA LEU A 424 -4.64 -3.02 -18.05
C LEU A 424 -4.81 -4.31 -18.87
N VAL A 425 -3.71 -4.95 -19.30
CA VAL A 425 -3.76 -6.20 -20.09
C VAL A 425 -3.77 -7.47 -19.23
N LYS A 426 -3.32 -7.37 -17.97
CA LYS A 426 -3.22 -8.48 -17.00
C LYS A 426 -4.03 -8.27 -15.68
N PRO A 427 -5.28 -7.76 -15.69
CA PRO A 427 -6.00 -7.37 -14.47
C PRO A 427 -6.30 -8.53 -13.51
N LEU A 428 -6.39 -9.76 -14.04
CA LEU A 428 -6.65 -10.99 -13.26
C LEU A 428 -5.38 -11.76 -12.88
N GLU A 429 -4.19 -11.33 -13.33
CA GLU A 429 -2.93 -12.01 -12.98
C GLU A 429 -2.59 -11.79 -11.51
N ARG A 430 -2.04 -12.82 -10.87
CA ARG A 430 -1.61 -12.79 -9.47
C ARG A 430 -0.27 -13.48 -9.33
N ASN A 431 0.65 -12.88 -8.57
CA ASN A 431 1.88 -13.56 -8.19
C ASN A 431 1.59 -14.59 -7.09
N THR A 432 1.53 -15.86 -7.48
CA THR A 432 1.51 -17.03 -6.58
C THR A 432 2.89 -17.65 -6.41
N ARG A 433 3.91 -17.15 -7.11
CA ARG A 433 5.26 -17.72 -7.13
C ARG A 433 6.11 -17.16 -6.00
N TYR A 434 6.02 -17.82 -4.84
CA TYR A 434 7.04 -17.72 -3.81
C TYR A 434 8.34 -18.37 -4.30
N VAL A 435 9.46 -17.66 -4.19
CA VAL A 435 10.81 -18.18 -4.47
C VAL A 435 11.65 -18.00 -3.21
N ASP A 436 12.13 -19.10 -2.65
CA ASP A 436 12.99 -19.09 -1.46
C ASP A 436 14.44 -18.71 -1.81
N ALA A 437 14.63 -17.46 -2.23
CA ALA A 437 15.92 -16.92 -2.63
C ALA A 437 16.11 -15.48 -2.15
N VAL A 438 17.37 -15.15 -1.86
CA VAL A 438 17.86 -13.77 -1.74
C VAL A 438 19.03 -13.65 -2.71
N LEU A 439 19.14 -12.51 -3.39
CA LEU A 439 20.17 -12.21 -4.36
C LEU A 439 20.75 -10.83 -4.06
N THR A 440 22.07 -10.66 -4.19
CA THR A 440 22.66 -9.32 -4.29
C THR A 440 22.44 -8.77 -5.70
N ILE A 441 22.01 -7.51 -5.81
CA ILE A 441 21.91 -6.81 -7.09
C ILE A 441 23.33 -6.40 -7.54
N PRO A 442 23.84 -6.85 -8.71
CA PRO A 442 25.22 -6.61 -9.11
C PRO A 442 25.60 -5.13 -9.25
N LYS A 443 26.89 -4.81 -9.09
CA LYS A 443 27.41 -3.46 -9.35
C LYS A 443 27.22 -3.06 -10.82
N GLY A 444 26.78 -1.83 -11.05
CA GLY A 444 26.44 -1.30 -12.38
C GLY A 444 25.05 -1.71 -12.89
N THR A 445 24.29 -2.51 -12.12
CA THR A 445 22.92 -2.91 -12.47
C THR A 445 21.90 -2.08 -11.68
N LEU A 446 21.01 -1.39 -12.39
CA LEU A 446 19.83 -0.72 -11.82
C LEU A 446 18.67 -1.72 -11.62
N PHE A 447 17.70 -1.38 -10.79
CA PHE A 447 16.51 -2.18 -10.54
C PHE A 447 15.29 -1.27 -10.27
N PRO A 448 14.05 -1.71 -10.56
CA PRO A 448 12.86 -1.04 -10.07
C PRO A 448 12.72 -1.34 -8.57
N MET A 449 12.97 -0.34 -7.72
CA MET A 449 12.76 -0.44 -6.28
C MET A 449 11.32 -0.06 -5.96
N CYS A 450 10.59 -0.96 -5.29
CA CYS A 450 9.25 -0.70 -4.77
C CYS A 450 9.30 -0.24 -3.30
N GLY A 451 8.48 0.75 -2.93
CA GLY A 451 8.38 1.29 -1.57
C GLY A 451 7.50 0.49 -0.60
N MET A 452 6.74 -0.49 -1.11
CA MET A 452 5.72 -1.25 -0.36
C MET A 452 6.27 -2.33 0.58
N ASN A 453 7.50 -2.81 0.35
CA ASN A 453 8.13 -3.88 1.13
C ASN A 453 9.66 -3.72 1.10
N LEU A 454 10.17 -2.75 1.84
CA LEU A 454 11.54 -2.27 1.69
C LEU A 454 12.13 -1.93 3.07
N ALA A 455 13.37 -2.34 3.30
CA ALA A 455 14.13 -1.95 4.48
C ALA A 455 15.54 -1.46 4.11
N PHE A 456 16.10 -0.56 4.93
CA PHE A 456 17.43 -0.01 4.73
C PHE A 456 18.16 0.30 6.04
N ASP A 457 19.49 0.30 5.96
CA ASP A 457 20.37 0.83 7.00
C ASP A 457 20.48 2.35 6.83
N ARG A 458 19.83 3.06 7.75
CA ARG A 458 19.70 4.52 7.77
C ARG A 458 21.07 5.21 7.90
N GLU A 459 22.05 4.57 8.53
CA GLU A 459 23.41 5.10 8.67
C GLU A 459 24.23 4.94 7.38
N LEU A 460 23.99 3.87 6.62
CA LEU A 460 24.72 3.58 5.38
C LEU A 460 24.16 4.31 4.14
N ILE A 461 22.84 4.54 4.05
CA ILE A 461 22.22 5.10 2.83
C ILE A 461 21.07 6.08 3.07
N GLY A 462 20.68 6.34 4.32
CA GLY A 462 19.54 7.19 4.68
C GLY A 462 19.40 8.52 3.90
N PRO A 463 20.47 9.34 3.74
CA PRO A 463 20.38 10.59 2.99
C PRO A 463 20.01 10.43 1.50
N ALA A 464 20.19 9.25 0.90
CA ALA A 464 19.79 8.97 -0.48
C ALA A 464 18.37 8.38 -0.64
N MET A 465 17.71 8.01 0.46
CA MET A 465 16.36 7.43 0.47
C MET A 465 15.27 8.50 0.30
N TYR A 466 15.37 9.30 -0.76
CA TYR A 466 14.44 10.38 -1.07
C TYR A 466 13.66 10.10 -2.35
N PHE A 467 12.34 9.98 -2.19
CA PHE A 467 11.39 9.59 -3.24
C PHE A 467 10.99 10.75 -4.17
N GLY A 468 11.59 11.94 -4.01
CA GLY A 468 11.38 13.07 -4.91
C GLY A 468 10.04 13.79 -4.71
N LEU A 469 9.62 14.47 -5.78
CA LEU A 469 8.41 15.31 -5.83
C LEU A 469 7.45 14.79 -6.90
N MET A 470 6.62 13.80 -6.57
CA MET A 470 5.75 13.10 -7.54
C MET A 470 4.25 13.13 -7.20
N GLY A 471 3.88 14.00 -6.25
CA GLY A 471 2.52 14.19 -5.76
C GLY A 471 1.66 15.12 -6.61
N ASP A 472 0.66 15.72 -5.98
CA ASP A 472 -0.31 16.59 -6.67
C ASP A 472 0.34 17.83 -7.30
N GLY A 473 -0.10 18.18 -8.51
CA GLY A 473 0.47 19.26 -9.32
C GLY A 473 1.84 18.97 -9.95
N GLN A 474 2.39 17.77 -9.81
CA GLN A 474 3.64 17.35 -10.47
C GLN A 474 3.34 16.68 -11.84
N PRO A 475 4.27 16.70 -12.80
CA PRO A 475 4.04 16.15 -14.14
C PRO A 475 4.27 14.62 -14.26
N ILE A 476 4.74 13.98 -13.19
CA ILE A 476 5.03 12.54 -13.08
C ILE A 476 4.54 12.05 -11.71
N GLY A 477 4.07 10.80 -11.63
CA GLY A 477 3.62 10.15 -10.39
C GLY A 477 3.74 8.62 -10.48
N ARG A 478 3.84 7.93 -9.33
CA ARG A 478 4.10 6.47 -9.23
C ARG A 478 5.43 6.04 -9.88
N TYR A 479 6.46 6.87 -9.69
CA TYR A 479 7.87 6.64 -10.08
C TYR A 479 8.81 6.97 -8.92
N ASP A 480 8.24 7.19 -7.73
CA ASP A 480 8.85 7.89 -6.60
C ASP A 480 9.83 7.00 -5.82
N ASP A 481 9.45 5.75 -5.59
CA ASP A 481 10.33 4.69 -5.09
C ASP A 481 11.39 4.25 -6.12
N MET A 482 11.00 4.06 -7.39
CA MET A 482 11.93 3.68 -8.45
C MET A 482 13.06 4.71 -8.62
N TRP A 483 12.72 6.01 -8.61
CA TRP A 483 13.70 7.10 -8.64
C TRP A 483 14.67 7.06 -7.44
N ALA A 484 14.14 6.87 -6.23
CA ALA A 484 14.98 6.71 -5.04
C ALA A 484 15.91 5.49 -5.16
N GLY A 485 15.40 4.37 -5.72
CA GLY A 485 16.15 3.15 -5.96
C GLY A 485 17.32 3.34 -6.92
N TRP A 486 17.11 4.06 -8.03
CA TRP A 486 18.19 4.35 -9.00
C TRP A 486 19.25 5.29 -8.41
N CYS A 487 18.82 6.34 -7.68
CA CYS A 487 19.72 7.23 -6.96
C CYS A 487 20.55 6.47 -5.92
N ALA A 488 19.90 5.72 -5.03
CA ALA A 488 20.56 4.97 -3.98
C ALA A 488 21.47 3.86 -4.55
N LYS A 489 21.09 3.18 -5.64
CA LYS A 489 21.90 2.12 -6.25
C LYS A 489 23.21 2.64 -6.82
N VAL A 490 23.19 3.78 -7.53
CA VAL A 490 24.42 4.44 -8.04
C VAL A 490 25.34 4.84 -6.88
N ILE A 491 24.79 5.35 -5.79
CA ILE A 491 25.57 5.75 -4.61
C ILE A 491 26.12 4.54 -3.86
N CYS A 492 25.35 3.46 -3.69
CA CYS A 492 25.83 2.19 -3.15
C CYS A 492 26.97 1.63 -3.99
N ASP A 493 26.83 1.61 -5.32
CA ASP A 493 27.87 1.10 -6.21
C ASP A 493 29.16 1.94 -6.13
N HIS A 494 29.05 3.25 -5.93
CA HIS A 494 30.19 4.15 -5.73
C HIS A 494 30.87 3.94 -4.37
N LEU A 495 30.11 3.97 -3.28
CA LEU A 495 30.57 3.82 -1.90
C LEU A 495 30.89 2.36 -1.50
N SER A 496 30.74 1.41 -2.42
CA SER A 496 30.96 -0.04 -2.21
C SER A 496 30.04 -0.63 -1.13
N LEU A 497 28.76 -0.30 -1.21
CA LEU A 497 27.67 -0.84 -0.40
C LEU A 497 26.80 -1.81 -1.21
N GLY A 498 26.09 -2.68 -0.50
CA GLY A 498 25.24 -3.73 -1.07
C GLY A 498 23.75 -3.41 -1.13
N VAL A 499 23.07 -4.02 -2.09
CA VAL A 499 21.60 -4.09 -2.14
C VAL A 499 21.19 -5.55 -2.36
N LYS A 500 20.32 -6.07 -1.49
CA LYS A 500 19.71 -7.40 -1.63
C LYS A 500 18.26 -7.32 -2.10
N THR A 501 17.83 -8.30 -2.88
CA THR A 501 16.44 -8.47 -3.32
C THR A 501 16.00 -9.93 -3.25
N GLY A 502 14.69 -10.20 -3.08
CA GLY A 502 14.13 -11.55 -2.95
C GLY A 502 13.20 -11.65 -1.75
N LEU A 503 13.48 -12.56 -0.81
CA LEU A 503 12.82 -12.55 0.50
C LEU A 503 13.06 -11.21 1.23
N PRO A 504 12.07 -10.69 2.00
CA PRO A 504 10.77 -11.30 2.32
C PRO A 504 9.68 -11.08 1.26
N TYR A 505 8.59 -11.86 1.37
CA TYR A 505 7.34 -11.60 0.66
C TYR A 505 6.24 -11.07 1.59
N ILE A 506 5.52 -10.04 1.14
CA ILE A 506 4.24 -9.58 1.71
C ILE A 506 3.05 -10.03 0.84
N TRP A 507 1.81 -9.77 1.28
CA TRP A 507 0.59 -9.94 0.49
C TRP A 507 -0.02 -8.58 0.13
N HIS A 508 0.10 -8.16 -1.13
CA HIS A 508 -0.42 -6.87 -1.60
C HIS A 508 -1.86 -7.03 -2.15
N SER A 509 -2.81 -6.20 -1.69
CA SER A 509 -4.26 -6.44 -1.88
C SER A 509 -5.00 -5.51 -2.86
N LYS A 510 -4.37 -4.45 -3.38
CA LYS A 510 -5.09 -3.30 -3.97
C LYS A 510 -4.79 -3.09 -5.45
N ALA A 511 -5.70 -3.55 -6.30
CA ALA A 511 -5.81 -3.03 -7.66
C ALA A 511 -6.33 -1.57 -7.59
N SER A 512 -5.41 -0.60 -7.67
CA SER A 512 -5.78 0.80 -7.89
C SER A 512 -6.24 1.00 -9.34
N ASN A 513 -6.97 2.08 -9.64
CA ASN A 513 -7.60 2.25 -10.96
C ASN A 513 -6.53 2.45 -12.05
N PRO A 514 -6.35 1.51 -12.99
CA PRO A 514 -5.22 1.56 -13.92
C PRO A 514 -5.33 2.71 -14.93
N PHE A 515 -6.53 3.19 -15.26
CA PHE A 515 -6.72 4.37 -16.12
C PHE A 515 -6.41 5.69 -15.41
N VAL A 516 -6.33 5.70 -14.08
CA VAL A 516 -5.83 6.83 -13.29
C VAL A 516 -4.31 6.73 -13.15
N ASN A 517 -3.79 5.54 -12.86
CA ASN A 517 -2.37 5.25 -12.77
C ASN A 517 -1.64 5.58 -14.09
N LEU A 518 -2.15 5.10 -15.23
CA LEU A 518 -1.61 5.38 -16.56
C LEU A 518 -1.44 6.88 -16.86
N LYS A 519 -2.29 7.75 -16.29
CA LYS A 519 -2.18 9.22 -16.47
C LYS A 519 -1.09 9.86 -15.61
N LYS A 520 -0.75 9.25 -14.47
CA LYS A 520 0.39 9.65 -13.61
C LYS A 520 1.71 9.13 -14.20
N GLU A 521 1.69 7.88 -14.65
CA GLU A 521 2.86 7.14 -15.11
C GLU A 521 3.25 7.47 -16.56
N TYR A 522 2.32 7.92 -17.42
CA TYR A 522 2.57 8.15 -18.86
C TYR A 522 3.87 8.94 -19.14
N LYS A 523 4.11 10.01 -18.38
CA LYS A 523 5.34 10.81 -18.49
C LYS A 523 6.56 10.04 -18.01
N GLY A 524 6.45 9.32 -16.89
CA GLY A 524 7.52 8.47 -16.37
C GLY A 524 7.92 7.38 -17.36
N ILE A 525 6.95 6.64 -17.90
CA ILE A 525 7.17 5.58 -18.90
C ILE A 525 7.89 6.14 -20.14
N TYR A 526 7.50 7.32 -20.61
CA TYR A 526 8.14 7.94 -21.77
C TYR A 526 9.55 8.49 -21.46
N TRP A 527 9.73 9.14 -20.31
CA TRP A 527 11.03 9.68 -19.89
C TRP A 527 12.00 8.63 -19.35
N GLN A 528 11.54 7.43 -19.00
CA GLN A 528 12.38 6.34 -18.52
C GLN A 528 13.48 5.97 -19.54
N GLU A 529 13.17 6.11 -20.83
CA GLU A 529 14.12 5.91 -21.94
C GLU A 529 15.29 6.92 -21.94
N ASP A 530 15.13 8.11 -21.34
CA ASP A 530 16.23 9.06 -21.09
C ASP A 530 16.86 8.87 -19.69
N ILE A 531 16.02 8.62 -18.67
CA ILE A 531 16.42 8.53 -17.26
C ILE A 531 17.29 7.30 -16.98
N ILE A 532 16.99 6.13 -17.58
CA ILE A 532 17.75 4.90 -17.34
C ILE A 532 19.15 4.98 -17.97
N PRO A 533 19.36 5.37 -19.24
CA PRO A 533 20.68 5.63 -19.78
C PRO A 533 21.44 6.72 -19.02
N PHE A 534 20.76 7.76 -18.52
CA PHE A 534 21.36 8.74 -17.62
C PHE A 534 21.95 8.06 -16.38
N PHE A 535 21.16 7.33 -15.58
CA PHE A 535 21.65 6.67 -14.37
C PHE A 535 22.72 5.61 -14.64
N GLN A 536 22.63 4.88 -15.76
CA GLN A 536 23.67 3.94 -16.21
C GLN A 536 24.99 4.63 -16.58
N SER A 537 24.95 5.91 -16.99
CA SER A 537 26.12 6.72 -17.35
C SER A 537 26.73 7.53 -16.20
N VAL A 538 26.07 7.62 -15.04
CA VAL A 538 26.57 8.42 -13.91
C VAL A 538 27.87 7.83 -13.35
N VAL A 539 28.93 8.65 -13.38
CA VAL A 539 30.19 8.39 -12.68
C VAL A 539 30.39 9.50 -11.65
N LEU A 540 30.34 9.14 -10.36
CA LEU A 540 30.53 10.10 -9.28
C LEU A 540 32.04 10.37 -9.03
N PRO A 541 32.43 11.61 -8.66
CA PRO A 541 33.80 11.93 -8.29
C PRO A 541 34.33 11.11 -7.11
N LYS A 542 35.61 10.73 -7.14
CA LYS A 542 36.23 9.85 -6.11
C LYS A 542 36.35 10.49 -4.73
N ASP A 543 36.28 11.81 -4.67
CA ASP A 543 36.27 12.63 -3.45
C ASP A 543 34.86 12.76 -2.82
N CYS A 544 33.80 12.44 -3.57
CA CYS A 544 32.48 12.18 -2.98
C CYS A 544 32.55 10.86 -2.18
N THR A 545 32.70 10.98 -0.87
CA THR A 545 32.98 9.88 0.07
C THR A 545 31.88 9.69 1.11
N THR A 546 30.87 10.56 1.13
CA THR A 546 29.66 10.45 1.95
C THR A 546 28.41 10.43 1.08
N VAL A 547 27.32 9.85 1.60
CA VAL A 547 26.02 9.77 0.91
C VAL A 547 25.52 11.18 0.53
N GLN A 548 25.64 12.17 1.43
CA GLN A 548 25.28 13.56 1.15
C GLN A 548 26.06 14.14 -0.04
N GLN A 549 27.39 13.99 -0.07
CA GLN A 549 28.22 14.48 -1.19
C GLN A 549 27.80 13.83 -2.51
N CYS A 550 27.62 12.51 -2.52
CA CYS A 550 27.17 11.77 -3.69
C CYS A 550 25.78 12.22 -4.18
N TYR A 551 24.82 12.45 -3.27
CA TYR A 551 23.46 12.86 -3.61
C TYR A 551 23.39 14.33 -4.08
N LEU A 552 24.21 15.21 -3.51
CA LEU A 552 24.36 16.60 -3.96
C LEU A 552 25.03 16.69 -5.33
N GLU A 553 26.02 15.85 -5.63
CA GLU A 553 26.61 15.77 -6.98
C GLU A 553 25.61 15.21 -7.99
N LEU A 554 24.91 14.13 -7.63
CA LEU A 554 23.83 13.56 -8.44
C LEU A 554 22.74 14.59 -8.75
N SER A 555 22.37 15.46 -7.80
CA SER A 555 21.45 16.57 -8.05
C SER A 555 21.96 17.54 -9.14
N LYS A 556 23.26 17.88 -9.15
CA LYS A 556 23.84 18.70 -10.23
C LYS A 556 23.71 18.01 -11.59
N LEU A 557 24.05 16.72 -11.65
CA LEU A 557 23.96 15.91 -12.87
C LEU A 557 22.51 15.77 -13.37
N VAL A 558 21.53 15.61 -12.47
CA VAL A 558 20.10 15.61 -12.82
C VAL A 558 19.69 16.95 -13.44
N LYS A 559 20.10 18.09 -12.86
CA LYS A 559 19.85 19.42 -13.45
C LYS A 559 20.52 19.59 -14.81
N GLU A 560 21.78 19.18 -14.95
CA GLU A 560 22.54 19.34 -16.19
C GLU A 560 22.00 18.46 -17.33
N LYS A 561 21.70 17.19 -17.05
CA LYS A 561 21.40 16.18 -18.08
C LYS A 561 19.91 15.96 -18.34
N LEU A 562 19.05 16.10 -17.33
CA LEU A 562 17.61 15.81 -17.44
C LEU A 562 16.73 17.06 -17.56
N SER A 563 17.22 18.27 -17.27
CA SER A 563 16.44 19.50 -17.54
C SER A 563 16.05 19.74 -19.02
N PRO A 564 16.77 19.21 -20.04
CA PRO A 564 16.28 19.23 -21.42
C PRO A 564 15.03 18.36 -21.67
N VAL A 565 14.77 17.37 -20.81
CA VAL A 565 13.62 16.45 -20.90
C VAL A 565 12.35 17.15 -20.40
N ASP A 566 12.42 17.80 -19.23
CA ASP A 566 11.37 18.69 -18.69
C ASP A 566 11.96 19.61 -17.61
N PRO A 567 11.56 20.90 -17.54
CA PRO A 567 11.95 21.82 -16.45
C PRO A 567 11.68 21.30 -15.03
N TYR A 568 10.80 20.31 -14.87
CA TYR A 568 10.63 19.52 -13.65
C TYR A 568 11.95 19.04 -13.02
N PHE A 569 12.92 18.58 -13.81
CA PHE A 569 14.17 18.04 -13.27
C PHE A 569 15.06 19.11 -12.60
N ASN A 570 14.91 20.39 -12.96
CA ASN A 570 15.53 21.48 -12.19
C ASN A 570 14.93 21.58 -10.79
N LYS A 571 13.60 21.63 -10.71
CA LYS A 571 12.84 21.67 -9.45
C LYS A 571 13.08 20.43 -8.59
N LEU A 572 13.20 19.25 -9.20
CA LEU A 572 13.54 18.02 -8.49
C LEU A 572 14.96 18.08 -7.93
N GLY A 573 15.94 18.56 -8.70
CA GLY A 573 17.30 18.77 -8.20
C GLY A 573 17.37 19.80 -7.06
N ASP A 574 16.61 20.90 -7.12
CA ASP A 574 16.48 21.85 -6.00
C ASP A 574 15.88 21.18 -4.76
N ALA A 575 14.89 20.31 -4.93
CA ALA A 575 14.29 19.54 -3.86
C ALA A 575 15.25 18.49 -3.29
N MET A 576 16.11 17.87 -4.11
CA MET A 576 17.18 16.96 -3.67
C MET A 576 18.22 17.68 -2.78
N VAL A 577 18.59 18.92 -3.11
CA VAL A 577 19.46 19.74 -2.23
C VAL A 577 18.73 20.09 -0.93
N THR A 578 17.49 20.57 -1.05
CA THR A 578 16.64 20.95 0.10
C THR A 578 16.41 19.76 1.05
N TRP A 579 16.31 18.55 0.52
CA TRP A 579 16.22 17.30 1.28
C TRP A 579 17.49 17.03 2.08
N ILE A 580 18.68 17.13 1.48
CA ILE A 580 19.95 16.96 2.21
C ILE A 580 20.11 18.02 3.29
N GLU A 581 19.81 19.30 2.99
CA GLU A 581 19.82 20.36 4.00
C GLU A 581 18.81 20.12 5.14
N ALA A 582 17.69 19.46 4.87
CA ALA A 582 16.69 19.10 5.88
C ALA A 582 17.12 17.87 6.69
N TRP A 583 17.77 16.89 6.05
CA TRP A 583 18.36 15.74 6.69
C TRP A 583 19.43 16.16 7.68
N ASP A 584 20.43 16.93 7.23
CA ASP A 584 21.53 17.37 8.08
C ASP A 584 21.03 18.30 9.21
N LEU A 585 19.96 19.09 8.99
CA LEU A 585 19.34 19.92 10.04
C LEU A 585 18.77 19.10 11.21
N LEU A 586 18.13 17.94 10.95
CA LEU A 586 17.56 17.10 12.02
C LEU A 586 18.47 15.94 12.46
N ASN A 587 19.58 15.69 11.74
CA ASN A 587 20.41 14.49 11.91
C ASN A 587 21.92 14.77 11.97
N SER A 588 22.35 16.04 12.03
CA SER A 588 23.72 16.38 12.45
C SER A 588 24.03 15.74 13.81
N PRO A 589 25.27 15.28 14.06
CA PRO A 589 25.71 14.93 15.40
C PRO A 589 25.46 16.08 16.37
N ALA A 590 24.99 15.77 17.58
CA ALA A 590 24.91 16.78 18.63
C ALA A 590 26.30 17.37 18.87
N GLN A 591 26.42 18.70 18.89
CA GLN A 591 27.63 19.34 19.37
C GLN A 591 27.82 18.94 20.83
N GLU A 592 28.92 18.25 21.14
CA GLU A 592 29.28 17.98 22.53
C GLU A 592 29.32 19.31 23.29
N PRO A 593 28.70 19.42 24.47
CA PRO A 593 28.75 20.64 25.26
C PRO A 593 30.22 20.92 25.60
N ALA A 594 30.73 22.05 25.09
CA ALA A 594 32.15 22.38 25.13
C ALA A 594 32.71 22.18 26.56
N ALA A 595 33.77 21.38 26.65
CA ALA A 595 34.35 20.96 27.92
C ALA A 595 34.63 22.18 28.83
N PRO A 596 34.30 22.12 30.14
CA PRO A 596 34.49 23.26 31.03
C PRO A 596 35.95 23.74 30.99
N VAL A 597 36.16 25.00 30.61
CA VAL A 597 37.49 25.61 30.62
C VAL A 597 37.92 25.75 32.08
N ASP A 598 38.97 25.02 32.47
CA ASP A 598 39.42 24.93 33.86
C ASP A 598 39.67 26.32 34.48
N GLY A 599 38.84 26.65 35.47
CA GLY A 599 38.78 27.97 36.07
C GLY A 599 39.98 28.26 36.98
N VAL A 600 41.01 28.87 36.39
CA VAL A 600 42.05 29.73 37.01
C VAL A 600 42.14 29.62 38.55
N LYS A 601 43.16 28.91 39.04
CA LYS A 601 43.58 29.02 40.45
C LYS A 601 43.86 30.49 40.80
N LYS A 602 43.15 31.02 41.78
CA LYS A 602 43.56 32.20 42.54
C LYS A 602 44.03 31.78 43.92
N ASN A 603 45.06 32.47 44.39
CA ASN A 603 45.55 32.39 45.78
C ASN A 603 44.60 33.17 46.72
#